data_AF-A0A7K1RP17-F1
#
_entry.id   AF-A0A7K1RP17-F1
#
_cell.length_a   1.000
_cell.length_b   1.000
_cell.length_c   1.000
_cell.angle_alpha   90.00
_cell.angle_beta   90.00
_cell.angle_gamma   90.00
#
_symmetry.space_group_name_H-M   'P 1'
#
loop_
_entity.id
_entity.type
_entity.pdbx_description
1 polymer ?
#
loop_
_entity_poly.entity_id
_entity_poly.type
_entity_poly.pdbx_seq_one_letter_code
_entity_poly.pdbx_strand_id
1 'polypeptide(L)'
;MMEDHFASSDKNGSSPTPSPLKSVNTEESNEDDAAQSKKNTLQPGPHAGKSIPARGAEPAFTKPERDEINEIGRNTGCHTCGSLNPGTKSGNFIPDHQPPSKLNPDDTPQDSYPHCLSCSRSQGGQVRALKGWEGM
;
A
#
# COMPACT_ATOMS: atom_id res chain seq x y z
N MET A 1 16.52 16.90 77.09
CA MET A 1 17.84 17.03 76.45
C MET A 1 17.53 17.22 74.97
N MET A 2 17.24 18.44 74.47
CA MET A 2 18.16 19.57 74.26
C MET A 2 19.44 19.13 73.57
N GLU A 3 19.92 19.66 72.45
CA GLU A 3 19.57 20.66 71.43
C GLU A 3 20.42 20.19 70.21
N ASP A 4 20.19 20.53 68.94
CA ASP A 4 20.59 21.77 68.27
C ASP A 4 19.89 21.76 66.88
N HIS A 5 18.96 22.65 66.57
CA HIS A 5 19.17 24.01 66.04
C HIS A 5 20.07 24.11 64.80
N PHE A 6 19.45 24.11 63.61
CA PHE A 6 19.70 25.22 62.68
C PHE A 6 18.45 25.50 61.83
N ALA A 7 17.97 26.73 61.97
CA ALA A 7 16.82 27.30 61.28
C ALA A 7 17.29 28.24 60.18
N SER A 8 16.61 28.21 59.03
CA SER A 8 16.32 29.34 58.12
C SER A 8 16.19 28.84 56.69
N SER A 9 15.37 29.38 55.81
CA SER A 9 14.24 30.30 55.88
C SER A 9 13.69 30.28 54.46
N ASP A 10 12.37 30.34 54.34
CA ASP A 10 11.63 30.30 53.10
C ASP A 10 11.89 31.49 52.13
N LYS A 11 11.48 31.26 50.87
CA LYS A 11 10.91 32.19 49.86
C LYS A 11 11.84 32.85 48.84
N ASN A 12 11.79 32.32 47.61
CA ASN A 12 11.10 32.93 46.46
C ASN A 12 11.34 31.97 45.26
N GLY A 13 10.36 31.49 44.52
CA GLY A 13 9.24 32.23 43.96
C GLY A 13 9.64 32.81 42.61
N SER A 14 9.38 32.06 41.53
CA SER A 14 9.17 32.50 40.12
C SER A 14 9.94 31.66 39.09
N SER A 15 9.25 30.68 38.52
CA SER A 15 9.41 30.34 37.09
C SER A 15 8.73 31.46 36.27
N PRO A 16 9.22 31.82 35.08
CA PRO A 16 8.90 30.99 33.91
C PRO A 16 10.03 30.83 32.87
N THR A 17 10.08 29.62 32.32
CA THR A 17 10.43 29.21 30.93
C THR A 17 11.61 29.89 30.21
N PRO A 18 12.61 29.11 29.75
CA PRO A 18 13.32 29.43 28.52
C PRO A 18 12.59 28.83 27.30
N SER A 19 12.22 29.70 26.36
CA SER A 19 11.77 29.33 25.01
C SER A 19 12.87 28.59 24.26
N PRO A 20 12.54 27.54 23.49
CA PRO A 20 13.52 26.84 22.66
C PRO A 20 13.79 27.63 21.37
N LEU A 21 15.05 27.65 20.97
CA LEU A 21 15.55 28.17 19.70
C LEU A 21 14.71 27.60 18.54
N LYS A 22 14.11 28.49 17.75
CA LYS A 22 13.38 28.14 16.52
C LYS A 22 14.27 28.30 15.28
N SER A 23 13.97 27.43 14.32
CA SER A 23 14.25 27.53 12.88
C SER A 23 15.49 26.79 12.36
N VAL A 24 15.49 25.47 12.52
CA VAL A 24 15.91 24.58 11.42
C VAL A 24 14.69 24.38 10.53
N ASN A 25 14.79 24.77 9.27
CA ASN A 25 13.83 24.41 8.23
C ASN A 25 14.07 22.93 7.88
N THR A 26 13.40 22.03 8.61
CA THR A 26 13.16 20.67 8.14
C THR A 26 11.89 20.73 7.33
N GLU A 27 12.00 20.60 6.01
CA GLU A 27 10.86 20.28 5.15
C GLU A 27 10.47 18.83 5.44
N GLU A 28 9.68 18.66 6.49
CA GLU A 28 8.92 17.45 6.78
C GLU A 28 7.83 17.35 5.72
N SER A 29 8.15 16.73 4.58
CA SER A 29 7.16 16.43 3.55
C SER A 29 6.42 15.15 3.93
N ASN A 30 5.36 15.34 4.73
CA ASN A 30 4.19 14.48 4.96
C ASN A 30 4.23 13.10 4.27
N GLU A 31 4.62 12.08 5.04
CA GLU A 31 4.64 10.67 4.59
C GLU A 31 3.23 10.04 4.47
N ASP A 32 2.16 10.79 4.80
CA ASP A 32 0.80 10.27 4.91
C ASP A 32 -0.21 10.78 3.85
N ASP A 33 0.14 11.76 3.02
CA ASP A 33 -0.76 12.31 1.98
C ASP A 33 -0.73 11.52 0.64
N ALA A 34 0.20 10.57 0.48
CA ALA A 34 0.30 9.72 -0.70
C ALA A 34 -0.67 8.50 -0.70
N ALA A 35 -1.54 8.41 0.32
CA ALA A 35 -2.47 7.30 0.50
C ALA A 35 -3.78 7.40 -0.34
N GLN A 36 -4.04 8.51 -1.06
CA GLN A 36 -5.36 8.75 -1.67
C GLN A 36 -5.39 9.29 -3.10
N SER A 37 -4.26 9.32 -3.82
CA SER A 37 -4.35 9.24 -5.29
C SER A 37 -4.90 7.85 -5.64
N LYS A 38 -6.09 7.76 -6.25
CA LYS A 38 -6.67 6.49 -6.71
C LYS A 38 -5.71 5.85 -7.72
N LYS A 39 -4.81 4.98 -7.25
CA LYS A 39 -3.87 4.25 -8.12
C LYS A 39 -4.67 3.52 -9.21
N ASN A 40 -4.31 3.75 -10.46
CA ASN A 40 -4.93 3.04 -11.58
C ASN A 40 -4.51 1.56 -11.52
N THR A 41 -5.49 0.66 -11.44
CA THR A 41 -5.28 -0.80 -11.36
C THR A 41 -5.75 -1.53 -12.62
N LEU A 42 -6.24 -0.81 -13.62
CA LEU A 42 -6.80 -1.37 -14.86
C LEU A 42 -5.78 -1.58 -15.97
N GLN A 43 -4.52 -1.24 -15.69
CA GLN A 43 -3.36 -1.46 -16.55
C GLN A 43 -2.17 -1.84 -15.66
N PRO A 44 -1.09 -2.44 -16.22
CA PRO A 44 0.13 -2.65 -15.48
C PRO A 44 0.60 -1.36 -14.79
N GLY A 45 0.80 -1.41 -13.47
CA GLY A 45 1.22 -0.25 -12.69
C GLY A 45 2.74 0.01 -12.76
N PRO A 46 3.22 1.07 -12.08
CA PRO A 46 4.63 1.49 -12.12
C PRO A 46 5.64 0.46 -11.60
N HIS A 47 5.18 -0.57 -10.90
CA HIS A 47 6.00 -1.64 -10.34
C HIS A 47 5.84 -2.96 -11.11
N ALA A 48 5.19 -2.94 -12.27
CA ALA A 48 5.09 -4.09 -13.14
C ALA A 48 6.48 -4.51 -13.63
N GLY A 49 6.93 -5.67 -13.15
CA GLY A 49 8.14 -6.34 -13.60
C GLY A 49 7.80 -7.52 -14.50
N LYS A 50 8.27 -8.71 -14.13
CA LYS A 50 7.94 -9.95 -14.84
C LYS A 50 6.44 -10.29 -14.68
N SER A 51 5.93 -11.07 -15.60
CA SER A 51 4.58 -11.64 -15.62
C SER A 51 4.62 -13.08 -16.13
N ILE A 52 3.48 -13.76 -16.08
CA ILE A 52 3.25 -14.98 -16.86
C ILE A 52 2.09 -14.76 -17.84
N PRO A 53 2.09 -15.39 -19.02
CA PRO A 53 0.93 -15.33 -19.90
C PRO A 53 -0.28 -15.99 -19.23
N ALA A 54 -1.44 -15.33 -19.29
CA ALA A 54 -2.69 -15.92 -18.84
C ALA A 54 -3.18 -16.97 -19.84
N ARG A 55 -3.75 -18.07 -19.33
CA ARG A 55 -4.38 -19.11 -20.17
C ARG A 55 -5.77 -18.73 -20.68
N GLY A 56 -6.32 -17.61 -20.24
CA GLY A 56 -7.66 -17.12 -20.58
C GLY A 56 -8.22 -16.24 -19.46
N ALA A 57 -9.47 -15.80 -19.62
CA ALA A 57 -10.13 -14.87 -18.70
C ALA A 57 -10.44 -15.44 -17.29
N GLU A 58 -10.38 -16.76 -17.13
CA GLU A 58 -10.83 -17.48 -15.94
C GLU A 58 -9.90 -17.30 -14.73
N PRO A 59 -10.43 -17.10 -13.51
CA PRO A 59 -9.63 -16.96 -12.28
C PRO A 59 -9.10 -18.31 -11.73
N ALA A 60 -9.05 -19.34 -12.57
CA ALA A 60 -8.65 -20.71 -12.20
C ALA A 60 -7.17 -20.94 -12.49
N PHE A 61 -6.31 -20.56 -11.53
CA PHE A 61 -4.86 -20.73 -11.61
C PHE A 61 -4.39 -22.07 -11.03
N THR A 62 -3.54 -22.75 -11.78
CA THR A 62 -2.80 -23.95 -11.38
C THR A 62 -1.77 -23.63 -10.29
N LYS A 63 -1.25 -24.67 -9.62
CA LYS A 63 -0.20 -24.50 -8.63
C LYS A 63 1.09 -23.89 -9.21
N PRO A 64 1.63 -24.36 -10.36
CA PRO A 64 2.81 -23.74 -10.96
C PRO A 64 2.62 -22.25 -11.27
N GLU A 65 1.48 -21.84 -11.81
CA GLU A 65 1.18 -20.41 -12.09
C GLU A 65 1.18 -19.59 -10.79
N ARG A 66 0.60 -20.12 -9.72
CA ARG A 66 0.61 -19.46 -8.41
C ARG A 66 2.01 -19.37 -7.82
N ASP A 67 2.81 -20.42 -7.95
CA ASP A 67 4.19 -20.45 -7.44
C ASP A 67 5.05 -19.42 -8.17
N GLU A 68 4.92 -19.31 -9.49
CA GLU A 68 5.64 -18.34 -10.33
C GLU A 68 5.21 -16.90 -10.01
N ILE A 69 3.91 -16.62 -9.93
CA ILE A 69 3.41 -15.30 -9.52
C ILE A 69 3.89 -14.92 -8.13
N ASN A 70 3.94 -15.87 -7.20
CA ASN A 70 4.48 -15.64 -5.87
C ASN A 70 5.99 -15.37 -5.90
N GLU A 71 6.75 -16.06 -6.74
CA GLU A 71 8.17 -15.79 -6.92
C GLU A 71 8.42 -14.39 -7.47
N ILE A 72 7.73 -14.03 -8.55
CA ILE A 72 7.78 -12.69 -9.12
C ILE A 72 7.40 -11.67 -8.05
N GLY A 73 6.27 -11.85 -7.36
CA GLY A 73 5.79 -10.93 -6.34
C GLY A 73 6.71 -10.79 -5.13
N ARG A 74 7.43 -11.84 -4.72
CA ARG A 74 8.47 -11.74 -3.67
C ARG A 74 9.64 -10.85 -4.09
N ASN A 75 9.94 -10.82 -5.40
CA ASN A 75 11.07 -10.06 -5.94
C ASN A 75 10.69 -8.62 -6.31
N THR A 76 9.49 -8.41 -6.87
CA THR A 76 9.08 -7.12 -7.45
C THR A 76 7.94 -6.44 -6.68
N GLY A 77 7.24 -7.18 -5.82
CA GLY A 77 6.05 -6.72 -5.14
C GLY A 77 4.82 -6.66 -6.03
N CYS A 78 3.74 -6.11 -5.47
CA CYS A 78 2.51 -5.84 -6.20
C CYS A 78 2.78 -4.87 -7.36
N HIS A 79 2.39 -5.24 -8.58
CA HIS A 79 2.68 -4.43 -9.77
C HIS A 79 2.06 -3.02 -9.74
N THR A 80 1.00 -2.80 -8.95
CA THR A 80 0.36 -1.49 -8.77
C THR A 80 1.08 -0.61 -7.75
N CYS A 81 1.45 -1.15 -6.58
CA CYS A 81 1.88 -0.34 -5.43
C CYS A 81 3.25 -0.70 -4.85
N GLY A 82 3.94 -1.69 -5.41
CA GLY A 82 5.26 -2.13 -4.98
C GLY A 82 5.29 -2.95 -3.68
N SER A 83 4.14 -3.13 -3.00
CA SER A 83 4.10 -3.87 -1.73
C SER A 83 4.60 -5.31 -1.89
N LEU A 84 5.64 -5.68 -1.13
CA LEU A 84 6.12 -7.05 -1.00
C LEU A 84 5.20 -7.92 -0.12
N ASN A 85 4.28 -7.31 0.62
CA ASN A 85 3.26 -8.03 1.37
C ASN A 85 1.99 -8.19 0.51
N PRO A 86 1.57 -9.43 0.19
CA PRO A 86 0.37 -9.66 -0.60
C PRO A 86 -0.93 -9.37 0.16
N GLY A 87 -0.92 -9.41 1.50
CA GLY A 87 -2.09 -9.12 2.33
C GLY A 87 -3.22 -10.16 2.28
N THR A 88 -3.00 -11.30 1.61
CA THR A 88 -3.93 -12.46 1.65
C THR A 88 -3.64 -13.33 2.86
N LYS A 89 -4.66 -14.07 3.35
CA LYS A 89 -4.49 -14.99 4.50
C LYS A 89 -3.48 -16.11 4.23
N SER A 90 -3.34 -16.52 2.97
CA SER A 90 -2.39 -17.56 2.57
C SER A 90 -0.96 -17.04 2.37
N GLY A 91 -0.74 -15.72 2.45
CA GLY A 91 0.55 -15.12 2.13
C GLY A 91 0.92 -15.17 0.65
N ASN A 92 -0.06 -15.38 -0.24
CA ASN A 92 0.16 -15.47 -1.69
C ASN A 92 -0.30 -14.19 -2.40
N PHE A 93 0.45 -13.76 -3.41
CA PHE A 93 0.00 -12.75 -4.35
C PHE A 93 -1.19 -13.28 -5.16
N ILE A 94 -2.07 -12.37 -5.55
CA ILE A 94 -3.20 -12.66 -6.43
C ILE A 94 -2.68 -12.50 -7.87
N PRO A 95 -2.76 -13.54 -8.72
CA PRO A 95 -2.50 -13.38 -10.14
C PRO A 95 -3.56 -12.45 -10.73
N ASP A 96 -3.13 -11.31 -11.23
CA ASP A 96 -4.01 -10.28 -11.74
C ASP A 96 -3.91 -10.16 -13.26
N HIS A 97 -5.05 -10.32 -13.92
CA HIS A 97 -5.15 -10.21 -15.35
C HIS A 97 -5.04 -8.76 -15.81
N GLN A 98 -4.11 -8.49 -16.72
CA GLN A 98 -3.92 -7.18 -17.34
C GLN A 98 -4.03 -7.30 -18.87
N PRO A 99 -5.00 -6.59 -19.51
CA PRO A 99 -6.09 -5.81 -18.89
C PRO A 99 -7.04 -6.70 -18.07
N PRO A 100 -7.88 -6.17 -17.16
CA PRO A 100 -8.86 -6.98 -16.42
C PRO A 100 -9.84 -7.68 -17.36
N SER A 101 -10.11 -8.98 -17.17
CA SER A 101 -10.88 -9.78 -18.14
C SER A 101 -12.28 -9.23 -18.43
N LYS A 102 -12.93 -8.61 -17.43
CA LYS A 102 -14.25 -7.97 -17.62
C LYS A 102 -14.24 -6.74 -18.54
N LEU A 103 -13.06 -6.18 -18.80
CA LEU A 103 -12.82 -5.07 -19.71
C LEU A 103 -12.12 -5.53 -21.00
N ASN A 104 -12.00 -6.86 -21.22
CA ASN A 104 -11.37 -7.47 -22.39
C ASN A 104 -12.41 -8.28 -23.20
N PRO A 105 -13.41 -7.64 -23.84
CA PRO A 105 -14.50 -8.34 -24.51
C PRO A 105 -14.08 -9.15 -25.75
N ASP A 106 -12.91 -8.82 -26.33
CA ASP A 106 -12.38 -9.49 -27.51
C ASP A 106 -11.47 -10.69 -27.16
N ASP A 107 -11.38 -11.05 -25.87
CA ASP A 107 -10.53 -12.13 -25.34
C ASP A 107 -9.07 -12.03 -25.85
N THR A 108 -8.56 -10.79 -25.98
CA THR A 108 -7.17 -10.57 -26.38
C THR A 108 -6.22 -11.18 -25.34
N PRO A 109 -4.99 -11.59 -25.73
CA PRO A 109 -4.03 -12.16 -24.78
C PRO A 109 -3.80 -11.24 -23.58
N GLN A 110 -3.82 -11.83 -22.38
CA GLN A 110 -3.59 -11.14 -21.12
C GLN A 110 -2.34 -11.69 -20.46
N ASP A 111 -1.70 -10.84 -19.66
CA ASP A 111 -0.65 -11.27 -18.74
C ASP A 111 -1.16 -11.26 -17.30
N SER A 112 -0.62 -12.15 -16.48
CA SER A 112 -0.85 -12.19 -15.04
C SER A 112 0.32 -11.55 -14.30
N TYR A 113 0.04 -10.51 -13.51
CA TYR A 113 1.01 -9.83 -12.65
C TYR A 113 0.74 -10.12 -11.16
N PRO A 114 1.75 -10.05 -10.28
CA PRO A 114 1.53 -10.15 -8.84
C PRO A 114 0.73 -8.96 -8.31
N HIS A 115 -0.33 -9.25 -7.55
CA HIS A 115 -1.20 -8.23 -6.97
C HIS A 115 -1.40 -8.44 -5.47
N CYS A 116 -1.40 -7.34 -4.71
CA CYS A 116 -1.81 -7.40 -3.31
C CYS A 116 -3.35 -7.32 -3.19
N LEU A 117 -3.87 -7.80 -2.07
CA LEU A 117 -5.30 -7.85 -1.78
C LEU A 117 -5.94 -6.45 -1.79
N SER A 118 -5.26 -5.45 -1.25
CA SER A 118 -5.77 -4.06 -1.19
C SER A 118 -6.03 -3.53 -2.59
N CYS A 119 -5.00 -3.54 -3.45
CA CYS A 119 -5.15 -3.08 -4.82
C CYS A 119 -6.15 -3.95 -5.60
N SER A 120 -6.21 -5.27 -5.37
CA SER A 120 -7.11 -6.16 -6.13
C SER A 120 -8.58 -5.81 -5.87
N ARG A 121 -8.90 -5.42 -4.62
CA ARG A 121 -10.21 -4.88 -4.26
C ARG A 121 -10.47 -3.53 -4.94
N SER A 122 -9.47 -2.65 -5.01
CA SER A 122 -9.57 -1.38 -5.74
C SER A 122 -9.87 -1.59 -7.23
N GLN A 123 -9.22 -2.57 -7.86
CA GLN A 123 -9.49 -2.94 -9.25
C GLN A 123 -10.92 -3.43 -9.46
N GLY A 124 -11.40 -4.31 -8.59
CA GLY A 124 -12.80 -4.73 -8.61
C GLY A 124 -13.77 -3.54 -8.53
N GLY A 125 -13.43 -2.50 -7.76
CA GLY A 125 -14.19 -1.26 -7.70
C GLY A 125 -14.13 -0.44 -8.99
N GLN A 126 -12.93 -0.26 -9.57
CA GLN A 126 -12.73 0.48 -10.83
C GLN A 126 -13.44 -0.20 -12.01
N VAL A 127 -13.34 -1.53 -12.13
CA VAL A 127 -14.06 -2.32 -13.14
C VAL A 127 -15.57 -2.15 -13.02
N ARG A 128 -16.11 -2.19 -11.79
CA ARG A 128 -17.56 -1.99 -11.55
C ARG A 128 -18.00 -0.57 -11.91
N ALA A 129 -17.20 0.44 -11.60
CA ALA A 129 -17.52 1.83 -11.93
C ALA A 129 -17.61 2.05 -13.44
N LEU A 130 -16.68 1.47 -14.21
CA LEU A 130 -16.72 1.56 -15.68
C LEU A 130 -17.91 0.80 -16.28
N LYS A 131 -18.18 -0.42 -15.81
CA LYS A 131 -19.31 -1.21 -16.31
C LYS A 131 -20.68 -0.67 -15.89
N GLY A 132 -20.79 -0.08 -14.70
CA GLY A 132 -22.02 0.53 -14.20
C GLY A 132 -22.40 1.82 -14.92
N TRP A 133 -21.42 2.49 -15.56
CA TRP A 133 -21.67 3.67 -16.39
C TRP A 133 -22.19 3.33 -17.79
N GLU A 134 -21.82 2.17 -18.35
CA GLU A 134 -22.28 1.72 -19.69
C GLU A 134 -23.77 1.30 -19.73
N GLY A 135 -24.49 1.36 -18.60
CA GLY A 135 -25.88 0.88 -18.46
C GLY A 135 -26.87 1.87 -17.81
N MET A 136 -26.54 3.17 -17.77
CA MET A 136 -27.44 4.28 -17.38
C MET A 136 -27.49 5.31 -18.50
#